data_AF-A0A380P829-F1
#
_entry.id   AF-A0A380P829-F1
#
_cell.length_a   1.000
_cell.length_b   1.000
_cell.length_c   1.000
_cell.angle_alpha   90.00
_cell.angle_beta   90.00
_cell.angle_gamma   90.00
#
_symmetry.space_group_name_H-M   'P 1'
#
loop_
_entity.id
_entity.type
_entity.pdbx_description
1 polymer ?
#
loop_
_entity_poly.entity_id
_entity_poly.type
_entity_poly.pdbx_seq_one_letter_code
_entity_poly.pdbx_strand_id
1 'polypeptide(L)'
;MPKYFKEGHIPDVGNMYLIYGGKGTGKTSLSKEFPGLKLMFNFDGSTNAISGTDDIRVIAYNQGDAKQIQHQFMKDFISKFIKQMNRDKQLSTQKLAQSF
;
A
#
# COMPACT_ATOMS: atom_id res chain seq x y z
N MET A 1 3.63 -17.96 -4.15
CA MET A 1 4.55 -18.55 -3.15
C MET A 1 5.09 -17.42 -2.28
N PRO A 2 5.07 -17.56 -0.94
CA PRO A 2 5.65 -16.56 -0.04
C PRO A 2 7.17 -16.47 -0.25
N LYS A 3 7.72 -15.28 -0.05
CA LYS A 3 9.17 -15.02 -0.07
C LYS A 3 9.63 -14.96 1.39
N TYR A 4 10.65 -15.74 1.73
CA TYR A 4 11.26 -15.74 3.05
C TYR A 4 12.57 -14.97 3.00
N PHE A 5 12.78 -14.08 3.96
CA PHE A 5 14.01 -13.31 4.10
C PHE A 5 14.75 -13.80 5.34
N LYS A 6 16.07 -13.91 5.25
CA LYS A 6 16.92 -14.23 6.41
C LYS A 6 16.91 -13.04 7.37
N GLU A 7 16.90 -13.32 8.67
CA GLU A 7 16.99 -12.32 9.71
C GLU A 7 18.22 -11.41 9.49
N GLY A 8 18.03 -10.10 9.62
CA GLY A 8 19.06 -9.10 9.35
C GLY A 8 19.42 -8.87 7.87
N HIS A 9 18.82 -9.61 6.93
CA HIS A 9 19.07 -9.49 5.49
C HIS A 9 17.79 -9.19 4.71
N ILE A 10 16.90 -8.41 5.33
CA ILE A 10 15.68 -7.92 4.68
C ILE A 10 16.10 -6.73 3.80
N PRO A 11 15.93 -6.80 2.47
CA PRO A 11 16.32 -5.71 1.59
C PRO A 11 15.42 -4.49 1.82
N ASP A 12 16.02 -3.30 1.86
CA ASP A 12 15.30 -2.03 1.88
C ASP A 12 14.68 -1.79 0.50
N VAL A 13 13.43 -2.23 0.35
CA VAL A 13 12.61 -2.02 -0.83
C VAL A 13 11.48 -1.10 -0.41
N GLY A 14 11.30 0.04 -1.09
CA GLY A 14 10.31 1.06 -0.73
C GLY A 14 9.00 0.47 -0.22
N ASN A 15 8.66 0.80 1.02
CA ASN A 15 7.65 0.05 1.76
C ASN A 15 6.23 0.45 1.33
N MET A 16 5.50 -0.48 0.73
CA MET A 16 4.05 -0.36 0.54
C MET A 16 3.33 -1.18 1.61
N TYR A 17 2.59 -0.50 2.48
CA TYR A 17 1.83 -1.14 3.55
C TYR A 17 0.34 -1.20 3.19
N LEU A 18 -0.25 -2.40 3.27
CA LEU A 18 -1.70 -2.59 3.28
C LEU A 18 -2.16 -2.82 4.72
N ILE A 19 -2.73 -1.79 5.34
CA ILE A 19 -3.28 -1.86 6.71
C ILE A 19 -4.80 -2.04 6.61
N TYR A 20 -5.32 -3.17 7.10
CA TYR A 20 -6.75 -3.50 7.05
C TYR A 20 -7.27 -3.93 8.43
N GLY A 21 -8.50 -3.56 8.77
CA GLY A 21 -9.11 -3.86 10.08
C GLY A 21 -10.37 -3.05 10.36
N GLY A 22 -11.17 -3.48 11.35
CA GLY A 22 -12.43 -2.86 11.73
C GLY A 22 -12.32 -1.43 12.28
N LYS A 23 -13.45 -0.77 12.54
CA LYS A 23 -13.48 0.57 13.16
C LYS A 23 -12.80 0.52 14.54
N GLY A 24 -11.97 1.52 14.86
CA GLY A 24 -11.32 1.65 16.17
C GLY A 24 -10.02 0.86 16.38
N THR A 25 -9.54 0.08 15.39
CA THR A 25 -8.33 -0.74 15.54
C THR A 25 -7.00 0.03 15.41
N GLY A 26 -7.01 1.36 15.51
CA GLY A 26 -5.78 2.17 15.47
C GLY A 26 -5.10 2.33 14.11
N LYS A 27 -5.71 1.89 12.99
CA LYS A 27 -5.12 1.98 11.63
C LYS A 27 -4.61 3.38 11.30
N THR A 28 -5.41 4.39 11.61
CA THR A 28 -5.09 5.78 11.30
C THR A 28 -3.96 6.31 12.17
N SER A 29 -3.95 5.98 13.46
CA SER A 29 -2.83 6.31 14.36
C SER A 29 -1.54 5.64 13.87
N LEU A 30 -1.60 4.35 13.53
CA LEU A 30 -0.47 3.59 13.01
C LEU A 30 0.12 4.23 11.74
N SER A 31 -0.71 4.79 10.84
CA SER A 31 -0.22 5.43 9.62
C SER A 31 0.66 6.66 9.87
N LYS A 32 0.53 7.32 11.03
CA LYS A 32 1.33 8.49 11.40
C LYS A 32 2.74 8.15 11.89
N GLU A 33 2.94 6.92 12.35
CA GLU A 33 4.25 6.45 12.84
C GLU A 33 5.25 6.18 11.71
N PHE A 34 4.77 6.14 10.45
CA PHE A 34 5.62 5.90 9.29
C PHE A 34 6.10 7.23 8.68
N PRO A 35 7.41 7.48 8.60
CA PRO A 35 7.94 8.69 7.97
C PRO A 35 7.77 8.65 6.43
N GLY A 36 7.72 9.83 5.81
CA GLY A 36 7.75 10.00 4.35
C GLY A 36 6.38 10.19 3.70
N LEU A 37 6.37 10.49 2.39
CA LEU A 37 5.13 10.77 1.66
C LEU A 37 4.26 9.51 1.52
N LYS A 38 3.01 9.59 1.98
CA LYS A 38 2.05 8.49 2.03
C LYS A 38 0.82 8.82 1.18
N LEU A 39 0.26 7.80 0.54
CA LEU A 39 -1.03 7.87 -0.15
C LEU A 39 -2.06 7.05 0.65
N MET A 40 -3.13 7.70 1.09
CA MET A 40 -4.23 7.07 1.83
C MET A 40 -5.50 7.08 1.00
N PHE A 41 -6.12 5.91 0.84
CA PHE A 41 -7.45 5.74 0.29
C PHE A 41 -8.47 5.66 1.42
N ASN A 42 -9.35 6.66 1.53
CA ASN A 42 -10.35 6.74 2.57
C ASN A 42 -11.74 6.42 2.00
N PHE A 43 -12.33 5.33 2.47
CA PHE A 43 -13.63 4.84 2.01
C PHE A 43 -14.77 5.19 2.98
N ASP A 44 -14.48 5.58 4.22
CA ASP A 44 -15.53 5.88 5.21
C ASP A 44 -15.82 7.38 5.37
N GLY A 45 -15.01 8.22 4.71
CA GLY A 45 -15.13 9.68 4.71
C GLY A 45 -14.56 10.35 5.96
N SER A 46 -14.01 9.60 6.91
CA SER A 46 -13.47 10.16 8.15
C SER A 46 -12.03 10.63 7.95
N THR A 47 -11.80 11.95 7.98
CA THR A 47 -10.46 12.55 7.79
C THR A 47 -9.92 13.23 9.05
N ASN A 48 -10.72 13.39 10.10
CA ASN A 48 -10.30 14.05 11.33
C ASN A 48 -9.08 13.38 11.97
N ALA A 49 -8.96 12.06 11.87
CA ALA A 49 -7.85 11.34 12.46
C ALA A 49 -6.51 11.58 11.73
N ILE A 50 -6.50 12.18 10.53
CA ILE A 50 -5.31 12.57 9.75
C ILE A 50 -5.20 14.09 9.56
N SER A 51 -6.06 14.88 10.20
CA SER A 51 -5.93 16.34 10.14
C SER A 51 -4.58 16.77 10.72
N GLY A 52 -3.88 17.67 10.03
CA GLY A 52 -2.61 18.26 10.49
C GLY A 52 -1.35 17.49 10.07
N THR A 53 -1.48 16.38 9.34
CA THR A 53 -0.33 15.74 8.67
C THR A 53 -0.02 16.46 7.36
N ASP A 54 1.25 16.75 7.08
CA ASP A 54 1.73 17.35 5.82
C ASP A 54 2.27 16.31 4.82
N ASP A 55 2.40 15.07 5.25
CA ASP A 55 3.02 13.97 4.51
C ASP A 55 2.03 12.89 4.05
N ILE A 56 0.72 13.08 4.27
CA ILE A 56 -0.34 12.15 3.84
C ILE A 56 -1.22 12.82 2.78
N ARG A 57 -1.15 12.30 1.54
CA ARG A 57 -2.12 12.61 0.49
C ARG A 57 -3.34 11.71 0.63
N VAL A 58 -4.54 12.31 0.65
CA VAL A 58 -5.80 11.60 0.88
C VAL A 58 -6.64 11.57 -0.39
N ILE A 59 -7.11 10.39 -0.77
CA ILE A 59 -8.17 10.20 -1.76
C ILE A 59 -9.40 9.71 -1.00
N ALA A 60 -10.38 10.58 -0.81
CA ALA A 60 -11.61 10.28 -0.10
C ALA A 60 -12.74 9.93 -1.08
N TYR A 61 -13.48 8.88 -0.77
CA TYR A 61 -14.64 8.43 -1.53
C TYR A 61 -15.93 8.69 -0.76
N ASN A 62 -17.02 8.98 -1.48
CA ASN A 62 -18.34 9.15 -0.88
C ASN A 62 -18.87 7.81 -0.37
N GLN A 63 -19.62 7.84 0.74
CA GLN A 63 -20.14 6.62 1.40
C GLN A 63 -21.00 5.74 0.50
N GLY A 64 -21.73 6.34 -0.46
CA GLY A 64 -22.56 5.60 -1.42
C GLY A 64 -21.74 4.70 -2.35
N ASP A 65 -20.56 5.17 -2.76
CA ASP A 65 -19.69 4.48 -3.73
C ASP A 65 -18.62 3.64 -3.04
N ALA A 66 -18.36 3.89 -1.76
CA ALA A 66 -17.29 3.28 -0.97
C ALA A 66 -17.24 1.75 -1.06
N LYS A 67 -18.37 1.05 -0.97
CA LYS A 67 -18.41 -0.42 -1.06
C LYS A 67 -18.02 -0.92 -2.45
N GLN A 68 -18.53 -0.28 -3.50
CA GLN A 68 -18.21 -0.65 -4.89
C GLN A 68 -16.75 -0.30 -5.22
N ILE A 69 -16.29 0.88 -4.83
CA ILE A 69 -14.91 1.31 -5.07
C ILE A 69 -13.93 0.47 -4.24
N GLN A 70 -14.24 0.14 -2.99
CA GLN A 70 -13.40 -0.77 -2.20
C GLN A 70 -13.33 -2.15 -2.86
N HIS A 71 -14.45 -2.70 -3.33
CA HIS A 71 -14.46 -3.96 -4.05
C HIS A 71 -13.62 -3.89 -5.34
N GLN A 72 -13.80 -2.84 -6.15
CA GLN A 72 -13.07 -2.65 -7.40
C GLN A 72 -11.58 -2.38 -7.16
N PHE A 73 -11.24 -1.59 -6.15
CA PHE A 73 -9.87 -1.30 -5.76
C PHE A 73 -9.14 -2.59 -5.32
N MET A 74 -9.77 -3.38 -4.46
CA MET A 74 -9.21 -4.66 -4.01
C MET A 74 -9.06 -5.65 -5.18
N LYS A 75 -10.01 -5.67 -6.12
CA LYS A 75 -10.03 -6.64 -7.22
C LYS A 75 -9.12 -6.25 -8.38
N ASP A 76 -9.14 -5.00 -8.80
CA ASP A 76 -8.46 -4.54 -10.01
C ASP A 76 -7.13 -3.86 -9.73
N PHE A 77 -7.08 -2.93 -8.78
CA PHE A 77 -5.86 -2.16 -8.54
C PHE A 77 -4.78 -3.02 -7.92
N ILE A 78 -5.10 -3.74 -6.83
CA ILE A 78 -4.14 -4.63 -6.17
C ILE A 78 -3.69 -5.75 -7.12
N SER A 79 -4.59 -6.37 -7.88
CA SER A 79 -4.21 -7.46 -8.79
C SER A 79 -3.34 -6.97 -9.95
N LYS A 80 -3.63 -5.80 -10.53
CA LYS A 80 -2.80 -5.19 -11.58
C LYS A 80 -1.45 -4.73 -11.04
N PHE A 81 -1.44 -4.12 -9.86
CA PHE A 81 -0.22 -3.65 -9.20
C PHE A 81 0.73 -4.82 -8.85
N ILE A 82 0.21 -5.90 -8.27
CA ILE A 82 0.99 -7.12 -8.00
C ILE A 82 1.53 -7.74 -9.29
N LYS A 83 0.72 -7.80 -10.35
CA LYS A 83 1.18 -8.29 -11.67
C LYS A 83 2.31 -7.43 -12.23
N GLN A 84 2.22 -6.11 -12.07
CA GLN A 84 3.26 -5.19 -12.52
C GLN A 84 4.57 -5.38 -11.75
N MET A 85 4.51 -5.38 -10.41
CA MET A 85 5.70 -5.63 -9.58
C MET A 85 6.40 -6.95 -9.92
N ASN A 86 5.63 -8.00 -10.22
CA ASN A 86 6.20 -9.29 -10.62
C ASN A 86 6.92 -9.23 -11.98
N ARG A 87 6.40 -8.45 -12.93
CA ARG A 87 7.07 -8.21 -14.22
C ARG A 87 8.36 -7.43 -14.06
N ASP A 88 8.32 -6.33 -13.29
CA ASP A 88 9.50 -5.48 -13.07
C ASP A 88 10.63 -6.26 -12.40
N LYS A 89 10.28 -7.15 -11.46
CA LYS A 89 11.22 -8.07 -10.82
C LYS A 89 11.82 -9.08 -11.81
N GLN A 90 11.03 -9.69 -12.70
CA GLN A 90 11.57 -10.60 -13.73
C GLN A 90 12.55 -9.89 -14.68
N LEU A 91 12.22 -8.67 -15.09
CA LEU A 91 13.09 -7.84 -15.94
C LEU A 91 14.40 -7.48 -15.25
N SER A 92 14.37 -7.18 -13.94
CA SER A 92 15.59 -6.92 -13.16
C SER A 92 16.50 -8.15 -13.07
N THR A 93 15.94 -9.34 -12.85
CA THR A 93 16.69 -10.59 -12.77
C THR A 93 17.30 -10.98 -14.13
N GLN A 94 16.57 -10.77 -15.22
CA GLN A 94 17.07 -11.02 -16.58
C GLN A 94 18.22 -10.08 -16.95
N LYS A 95 18.14 -8.79 -16.60
CA LYS A 95 19.25 -7.84 -16.81
C LYS A 95 20.50 -8.24 -16.04
N LEU A 96 20.36 -8.66 -14.78
CA LEU A 96 21.50 -9.14 -13.97
C LEU A 96 22.14 -10.42 -14.54
N ALA A 97 21.34 -11.33 -15.10
CA ALA A 97 21.85 -12.57 -15.70
C ALA A 97 22.56 -12.35 -17.05
N GLN A 98 22.31 -11.23 -17.73
CA GLN A 98 22.96 -10.86 -19.00
C GLN A 98 24.24 -10.03 -18.80
N SER A 99 24.55 -9.63 -17.56
CA SER A 99 25.75 -8.88 -17.18
C SER A 99 26.91 -9.76 -16.65
N PHE A 100 26.77 -11.09 -16.73
CA PHE A 100 27.79 -12.10 -16.48
C PHE A 100 27.95 -12.99 -17.71
#